data_AF-A0A3D5BGZ0-F1
#
_entry.id   AF-A0A3D5BGZ0-F1
#
_cell.length_a   1.000
_cell.length_b   1.000
_cell.length_c   1.000
_cell.angle_alpha   90.00
_cell.angle_beta   90.00
_cell.angle_gamma   90.00
#
_symmetry.space_group_name_H-M   'P 1'
#
loop_
_entity.id
_entity.type
_entity.pdbx_description
1 polymer ?
#
loop_
_entity_poly.entity_id
_entity_poly.type
_entity_poly.pdbx_seq_one_letter_code
_entity_poly.pdbx_strand_id
1 'polypeptide(L)'
;MLPWYLASAVVVKTSLLGLGLVTLGLCVLALILLRLFGSNLSQPLQQRIGQIFRTGIYLHLAAYLLLLLKLLLIDGWQDVPAFILGHLLMHHASSALIATILIVMTIRIYNHRSAGKL
;
A
#
# COMPACT_ATOMS: atom_id res chain seq x y z
N MET A 1 19.03 3.76 5.17
CA MET A 1 18.58 3.28 3.84
C MET A 1 17.93 1.90 3.90
N LEU A 2 18.67 0.86 4.30
CA LEU A 2 18.16 -0.50 4.51
C LEU A 2 16.82 -0.58 5.27
N PRO A 3 16.60 0.13 6.40
CA PRO A 3 15.32 0.07 7.12
C PRO A 3 14.12 0.54 6.29
N TRP A 4 14.29 1.48 5.37
CA TRP A 4 13.19 1.99 4.53
C TRP A 4 12.80 1.00 3.44
N TYR A 5 13.77 0.32 2.84
CA TYR A 5 13.50 -0.76 1.88
C TYR A 5 12.87 -1.98 2.56
N LEU A 6 13.31 -2.31 3.79
CA LEU A 6 12.67 -3.33 4.61
C LEU A 6 11.22 -2.96 4.95
N ALA A 7 10.97 -1.72 5.36
CA ALA A 7 9.61 -1.24 5.62
C ALA A 7 8.73 -1.35 4.37
N SER A 8 9.23 -0.96 3.18
CA SER A 8 8.50 -1.14 1.92
C SER A 8 8.24 -2.62 1.61
N ALA A 9 9.21 -3.52 1.84
CA ALA A 9 9.03 -4.96 1.61
C ALA A 9 8.00 -5.57 2.56
N VAL A 10 7.99 -5.16 3.83
CA VAL A 10 6.97 -5.59 4.81
C VAL A 10 5.58 -5.14 4.35
N VAL A 11 5.41 -3.87 3.98
CA VAL A 11 4.14 -3.32 3.47
C VAL A 11 3.66 -4.06 2.23
N VAL A 12 4.55 -4.33 1.28
CA VAL A 12 4.23 -5.12 0.08
C VAL A 12 3.73 -6.51 0.46
N LYS A 13 4.45 -7.20 1.35
CA LYS A 13 4.11 -8.56 1.77
C LYS A 13 2.77 -8.60 2.52
N THR A 14 2.51 -7.65 3.42
CA THR A 14 1.23 -7.59 4.13
C THR A 14 0.08 -7.25 3.20
N SER A 15 0.32 -6.44 2.17
CA SER A 15 -0.68 -6.13 1.13
C SER A 15 -1.04 -7.38 0.33
N LEU A 16 -0.05 -8.18 -0.11
CA LEU A 16 -0.25 -9.45 -0.80
C LEU A 16 -1.06 -10.46 0.01
N LEU A 17 -0.86 -10.48 1.34
CA LEU A 17 -1.63 -11.35 2.25
C LEU A 17 -3.09 -10.91 2.42
N GLY A 18 -3.51 -9.80 1.82
CA GLY A 18 -4.87 -9.27 2.00
C GLY A 18 -5.08 -8.60 3.36
N LEU A 19 -4.02 -8.30 4.11
CA LEU A 19 -4.14 -7.65 5.42
C LEU A 19 -4.21 -6.12 5.26
N GLY A 20 -5.24 -5.63 4.57
CA GLY A 20 -5.33 -4.23 4.15
C GLY A 20 -5.27 -3.22 5.30
N LEU A 21 -5.98 -3.47 6.40
CA LEU A 21 -5.97 -2.59 7.58
C LEU A 21 -4.61 -2.56 8.26
N VAL A 22 -3.98 -3.73 8.39
CA VAL A 22 -2.62 -3.85 8.95
C VAL A 22 -1.63 -3.10 8.06
N THR A 23 -1.74 -3.25 6.75
CA THR A 23 -0.90 -2.56 5.77
C THR A 23 -1.07 -1.04 5.85
N LEU A 24 -2.30 -0.56 6.04
CA LEU A 24 -2.60 0.85 6.21
C LEU A 24 -1.94 1.41 7.49
N GLY A 25 -2.08 0.69 8.61
CA GLY A 25 -1.39 1.02 9.86
C GLY A 25 0.13 1.06 9.72
N LEU A 26 0.71 0.09 9.01
CA LEU A 26 2.15 0.04 8.73
C LEU A 26 2.61 1.22 7.85
N CYS A 27 1.83 1.61 6.84
CA CYS A 27 2.14 2.79 6.03
C CYS A 27 2.11 4.09 6.86
N VAL A 28 1.12 4.24 7.74
CA VAL A 28 1.03 5.40 8.64
C VAL A 28 2.21 5.42 9.60
N LEU A 29 2.52 4.28 10.22
CA LEU A 29 3.67 4.14 11.10
C LEU A 29 4.98 4.47 10.36
N ALA A 30 5.16 3.96 9.15
CA ALA A 30 6.33 4.24 8.32
C ALA A 30 6.47 5.74 7.98
N LEU A 31 5.36 6.45 7.73
CA LEU A 31 5.38 7.91 7.51
C LEU A 31 5.75 8.68 8.78
N ILE A 32 5.24 8.27 9.95
CA ILE A 32 5.61 8.87 11.24
C ILE A 32 7.11 8.66 11.48
N LEU A 33 7.60 7.42 11.33
CA LEU A 33 9.02 7.10 11.48
C LEU A 33 9.87 7.89 10.47
N LEU A 34 9.42 8.06 9.23
CA LEU A 34 10.13 8.84 8.22
C LEU A 34 10.21 10.33 8.58
N ARG A 35 9.21 10.85 9.29
CA ARG A 35 9.22 12.23 9.79
C ARG A 35 10.17 12.40 10.99
N LEU A 36 10.23 11.41 11.87
CA LEU A 36 11.06 11.44 13.09
C LEU A 36 12.54 11.12 12.83
N PHE A 37 12.82 10.11 12.01
CA PHE A 37 14.16 9.55 11.80
C PHE A 37 14.70 9.75 10.38
N GLY A 38 13.94 10.38 9.49
CA GLY A 38 14.33 10.61 8.10
C GLY A 38 15.24 11.81 7.88
N SER A 39 15.64 12.56 8.92
CA SER A 39 16.54 13.72 8.82
C SER A 39 17.91 13.38 8.23
N ASN A 40 18.34 12.11 8.34
CA ASN A 40 19.59 11.60 7.77
C ASN A 40 19.48 11.24 6.26
N LEU A 41 18.30 11.40 5.65
CA LEU A 41 18.10 11.17 4.21
C LEU A 41 18.19 12.50 3.45
N SER A 42 18.65 12.45 2.20
CA SER A 42 18.49 13.60 1.29
C SER A 42 17.00 13.91 1.13
N GLN A 43 16.64 15.20 1.11
CA GLN A 43 15.25 15.63 0.91
C GLN A 43 14.56 14.97 -0.30
N PRO A 44 15.16 14.86 -1.50
CA PRO A 44 14.50 14.22 -2.63
C PRO A 44 14.22 12.73 -2.38
N LEU A 45 15.10 12.03 -1.66
CA LEU A 45 14.90 10.63 -1.33
C LEU A 45 13.84 10.44 -0.24
N GLN A 46 13.81 11.31 0.78
CA GLN A 46 12.77 11.30 1.82
C GLN A 46 11.39 11.51 1.20
N GLN A 47 11.24 12.46 0.27
CA GLN A 47 9.98 12.70 -0.44
C GLN A 47 9.53 11.48 -1.25
N ARG A 48 10.45 10.85 -2.00
CA ARG A 48 10.13 9.66 -2.81
C ARG A 48 9.75 8.45 -1.96
N ILE A 49 10.46 8.20 -0.85
CA ILE A 49 10.09 7.15 0.09
C ILE A 49 8.72 7.44 0.71
N GLY A 50 8.46 8.69 1.09
CA GLY A 50 7.16 9.11 1.60
C GLY A 50 6.02 8.91 0.58
N GLN A 51 6.28 9.10 -0.71
CA GLN A 51 5.31 8.85 -1.78
C GLN A 51 4.91 7.37 -1.85
N ILE A 52 5.80 6.42 -1.59
CA ILE A 52 5.44 4.98 -1.56
C ILE A 52 4.35 4.74 -0.52
N PHE A 53 4.59 5.16 0.72
CA PHE A 53 3.66 4.90 1.82
C PHE A 53 2.35 5.68 1.68
N ARG A 54 2.38 6.93 1.18
CA ARG A 54 1.17 7.69 0.86
C ARG A 54 0.34 7.01 -0.24
N THR A 55 0.99 6.54 -1.30
CA THR A 55 0.33 5.79 -2.38
C THR A 55 -0.31 4.52 -1.85
N GLY A 56 0.41 3.80 -0.97
CA GLY A 56 -0.13 2.63 -0.26
C GLY A 56 -1.39 2.95 0.53
N ILE A 57 -1.42 4.05 1.29
CA ILE A 57 -2.60 4.50 2.04
C ILE A 57 -3.76 4.80 1.09
N TYR A 58 -3.54 5.63 0.07
CA TYR A 58 -4.61 6.04 -0.85
C TYR A 58 -5.21 4.86 -1.60
N LEU A 59 -4.39 3.91 -2.05
CA LEU A 59 -4.89 2.73 -2.76
C LEU A 59 -5.70 1.81 -1.85
N HIS A 60 -5.26 1.58 -0.61
CA HIS A 60 -6.04 0.77 0.35
C HIS A 60 -7.34 1.49 0.74
N LEU A 61 -7.31 2.81 0.94
CA LEU A 61 -8.53 3.59 1.18
C LEU A 61 -9.50 3.51 0.00
N ALA A 62 -9.00 3.60 -1.24
CA ALA A 62 -9.82 3.45 -2.44
C ALA A 62 -10.44 2.05 -2.54
N ALA A 63 -9.67 0.99 -2.23
CA ALA A 63 -10.18 -0.37 -2.18
C ALA A 63 -11.28 -0.53 -1.12
N TYR A 64 -11.12 0.06 0.06
CA TYR A 64 -12.14 0.07 1.11
C TYR A 64 -13.39 0.86 0.71
N LEU A 65 -13.22 2.00 0.04
CA LEU A 65 -14.34 2.78 -0.47
C LEU A 65 -15.16 2.00 -1.50
N LEU A 66 -14.49 1.30 -2.43
CA LEU A 66 -15.14 0.43 -3.40
C LEU A 66 -15.95 -0.69 -2.72
N LEU A 67 -15.40 -1.22 -1.63
CA LEU A 67 -16.04 -2.25 -0.80
C LEU A 67 -17.29 -1.73 -0.10
N LEU A 68 -17.24 -0.52 0.46
CA LEU A 68 -18.40 0.14 1.07
C LEU A 68 -19.48 0.41 0.03
N LEU A 69 -19.11 0.90 -1.17
CA LEU A 69 -20.06 1.11 -2.26
C LEU A 69 -20.73 -0.20 -2.67
N LYS A 70 -19.97 -1.30 -2.77
CA LYS A 70 -20.53 -2.61 -3.10
C LYS A 70 -21.51 -3.12 -2.04
N LEU A 71 -21.27 -2.81 -0.76
CA LEU A 71 -22.18 -3.17 0.33
C LEU A 71 -23.55 -2.47 0.20
N LEU A 72 -23.57 -1.24 -0.31
CA LEU A 72 -24.80 -0.47 -0.55
C LEU A 72 -25.66 -1.02 -1.70
N LEU A 73 -25.09 -1.88 -2.55
CA LEU A 73 -25.76 -2.46 -3.72
C LEU A 73 -26.36 -3.86 -3.43
N ILE A 74 -26.39 -4.28 -2.16
CA ILE A 74 -27.02 -5.54 -1.77
C ILE A 74 -28.52 -5.32 -1.59
N ASP A 75 -29.31 -5.89 -2.48
CA ASP A 75 -30.78 -5.76 -2.47
C ASP A 75 -31.48 -6.87 -1.65
N GLY A 76 -30.82 -8.02 -1.41
CA GLY A 76 -31.40 -9.07 -0.59
C GLY A 76 -30.40 -10.09 0.00
N TRP A 77 -30.88 -10.91 0.95
CA TRP A 77 -30.08 -11.95 1.61
C TRP A 77 -29.52 -13.02 0.66
N GLN A 78 -30.17 -13.23 -0.48
CA GLN A 78 -29.73 -14.13 -1.54
C GLN A 78 -28.45 -13.67 -2.24
N ASP A 79 -28.12 -12.38 -2.16
CA ASP A 79 -26.93 -11.80 -2.79
C ASP A 79 -25.69 -11.86 -1.88
N VAL A 80 -25.88 -12.20 -0.61
CA VAL A 80 -24.80 -12.26 0.39
C VAL A 80 -23.70 -13.27 0.00
N PRO A 81 -24.00 -14.51 -0.45
CA PRO A 81 -22.96 -15.45 -0.88
C PRO A 81 -22.15 -14.93 -2.09
N ALA A 82 -22.83 -14.34 -3.08
CA ALA A 82 -22.19 -13.74 -4.25
C ALA A 82 -21.34 -12.52 -3.86
N PHE A 83 -21.81 -11.72 -2.90
CA PHE A 83 -21.08 -10.61 -2.32
C PHE A 83 -19.79 -11.08 -1.64
N ILE A 84 -19.84 -12.14 -0.81
CA ILE A 84 -18.66 -12.68 -0.10
C ILE A 84 -17.61 -13.19 -1.09
N LEU A 85 -18.01 -14.00 -2.09
CA LEU A 85 -17.09 -14.53 -3.10
C LEU A 85 -16.48 -13.42 -3.93
N GLY A 86 -17.31 -12.47 -4.39
CA GLY A 86 -16.85 -11.32 -5.14
C GLY A 86 -15.99 -10.38 -4.30
N HIS A 87 -16.26 -10.24 -2.99
CA HIS A 87 -15.42 -9.50 -2.06
C HIS A 87 -14.05 -10.15 -1.95
N LEU A 88 -13.97 -11.46 -1.72
CA LEU A 88 -12.71 -12.17 -1.56
C LEU A 88 -11.82 -12.04 -2.81
N LEU A 89 -12.41 -12.23 -3.99
CA LEU A 89 -11.70 -12.08 -5.26
C LEU A 89 -11.24 -10.63 -5.49
N MET A 90 -12.15 -9.66 -5.33
CA MET A 90 -11.84 -8.24 -5.53
C MET A 90 -10.80 -7.74 -4.54
N HIS A 91 -10.90 -8.18 -3.29
CA HIS A 91 -9.96 -7.86 -2.21
C HIS A 91 -8.57 -8.40 -2.56
N HIS A 92 -8.44 -9.69 -2.89
CA HIS A 92 -7.15 -10.26 -3.28
C HIS A 92 -6.57 -9.66 -4.56
N ALA A 93 -7.39 -9.45 -5.59
CA ALA A 93 -6.96 -8.83 -6.84
C ALA A 93 -6.45 -7.39 -6.62
N SER A 94 -7.20 -6.60 -5.85
CA SER A 94 -6.80 -5.23 -5.51
C SER A 94 -5.53 -5.23 -4.66
N SER A 95 -5.44 -6.08 -3.64
CA SER A 95 -4.23 -6.28 -2.84
C SER A 95 -2.99 -6.63 -3.67
N ALA A 96 -3.13 -7.54 -4.64
CA ALA A 96 -2.04 -7.91 -5.55
C ALA A 96 -1.61 -6.70 -6.40
N LEU A 97 -2.57 -5.99 -7.00
CA LEU A 97 -2.29 -4.79 -7.79
C LEU A 97 -1.57 -3.71 -6.98
N ILE A 98 -2.02 -3.46 -5.75
CA ILE A 98 -1.41 -2.48 -4.86
C ILE A 98 0.03 -2.88 -4.55
N ALA A 99 0.27 -4.13 -4.18
CA ALA A 99 1.60 -4.65 -3.93
C ALA A 99 2.52 -4.47 -5.16
N THR A 100 2.04 -4.76 -6.37
CA THR A 100 2.80 -4.55 -7.61
C THR A 100 3.18 -3.08 -7.79
N ILE A 101 2.24 -2.15 -7.60
CA ILE A 101 2.51 -0.71 -7.72
C ILE A 101 3.61 -0.29 -6.72
N LEU A 102 3.52 -0.74 -5.47
CA LEU A 102 4.51 -0.41 -4.44
C LEU A 102 5.89 -1.01 -4.75
N ILE A 103 5.94 -2.24 -5.28
CA ILE A 103 7.19 -2.86 -5.75
C ILE A 103 7.82 -2.02 -6.86
N VAL A 104 7.06 -1.66 -7.89
CA VAL A 104 7.55 -0.86 -9.02
C VAL A 104 8.10 0.49 -8.54
N MET A 105 7.38 1.18 -7.66
CA MET A 105 7.85 2.45 -7.08
C MET A 105 9.16 2.27 -6.31
N THR A 106 9.25 1.20 -5.51
CA THR A 106 10.45 0.90 -4.71
C THR A 106 11.66 0.61 -5.60
N ILE A 107 11.49 -0.20 -6.66
CA ILE A 107 12.53 -0.50 -7.65
C ILE A 107 12.96 0.77 -8.38
N ARG A 108 12.02 1.64 -8.78
CA ARG A 108 12.35 2.90 -9.47
C ARG A 108 13.23 3.81 -8.60
N ILE A 109 12.95 3.89 -7.30
CA ILE A 109 13.76 4.67 -6.35
C ILE A 109 15.17 4.08 -6.22
N TYR A 110 15.26 2.76 -6.09
CA TYR A 110 16.55 2.06 -6.05
C TYR A 110 17.39 2.35 -7.30
N ASN A 111 16.79 2.23 -8.48
CA ASN A 111 17.47 2.48 -9.76
C ASN A 111 17.89 3.95 -9.93
N HIS A 112 17.05 4.91 -9.56
CA HIS A 112 17.40 6.33 -9.65
C HIS A 112 18.60 6.66 -8.74
N ARG A 113 18.65 6.07 -7.56
CA ARG A 113 19.78 6.23 -6.65
C ARG A 113 21.04 5.54 -7.17
N SER A 114 20.93 4.31 -7.68
CA SER A 114 22.09 3.59 -8.22
C SER A 114 22.69 4.30 -9.43
N ALA A 115 21.89 5.06 -10.17
CA ALA A 115 22.35 5.92 -11.26
C ALA A 115 22.89 7.30 -10.81
N GLY A 116 22.99 7.56 -9.50
CA GLY A 116 23.48 8.84 -8.95
C GLY A 116 22.53 10.02 -9.12
N LYS A 117 21.23 9.79 -9.40
CA LYS A 117 20.23 10.85 -9.64
C LYS A 117 19.50 11.30 -8.36
N LEU A 118 19.91 10.81 -7.18
CA LEU A 118 19.25 11.02 -5.87
C LEU A 118 20.22 11.04 -4.70
#